data_AF-A0A7X1GJL5-F1
#
_entry.id   AF-A0A7X1GJL5-F1
#
_cell.length_a   1.000
_cell.length_b   1.000
_cell.length_c   1.000
_cell.angle_alpha   90.00
_cell.angle_beta   90.00
_cell.angle_gamma   90.00
#
_symmetry.space_group_name_H-M   'P 1'
#
loop_
_entity.id
_entity.type
_entity.pdbx_description
1 polymer ?
#
loop_
_entity_poly.entity_id
_entity_poly.type
_entity_poly.pdbx_seq_one_letter_code
_entity_poly.pdbx_strand_id
1 'polypeptide(L)'
;TVVIKAGTTSTPYELKAQGDDVYKDGQIIEVGIDKAAVDGKSFENLVLGDKAQVTIGDTLTEVIATLTVDKTTVTEGGTVTYTVTLTNAAGMPMANHGELT
;
A
#
# COMPACT_ATOMS: atom_id res chain seq x y z
N THR A 1 23.05 4.69 8.01
CA THR A 1 23.76 4.70 9.30
C THR A 1 22.95 5.49 10.32
N VAL A 2 22.66 4.90 11.48
CA VAL A 2 21.96 5.56 12.59
C VAL A 2 22.99 5.81 13.70
N VAL A 3 22.96 7.00 14.32
CA VAL A 3 23.90 7.39 15.37
C VAL A 3 23.18 7.42 16.72
N ILE A 4 23.56 6.52 17.62
CA ILE A 4 23.12 6.52 19.02
C ILE A 4 24.08 7.41 19.82
N LYS A 5 23.55 8.45 20.46
CA LYS A 5 24.38 9.42 21.21
C LYS A 5 24.85 8.83 22.54
N ALA A 6 26.01 9.27 23.00
CA ALA A 6 26.51 8.90 24.33
C ALA A 6 25.47 9.21 25.41
N GLY A 7 25.28 8.27 26.34
CA GLY A 7 24.27 8.37 27.39
C GLY A 7 22.85 7.97 26.97
N THR A 8 22.62 7.57 25.71
CA THR A 8 21.34 7.06 25.22
C THR A 8 21.45 5.61 24.77
N THR A 9 20.32 4.89 24.78
CA THR A 9 20.24 3.48 24.40
C THR A 9 19.50 3.24 23.09
N SER A 10 18.87 4.27 22.52
CA SER A 10 18.08 4.15 21.30
C SER A 10 18.10 5.42 20.45
N THR A 11 17.84 5.27 19.15
CA THR A 11 17.60 6.37 18.21
C THR A 11 16.56 5.89 17.21
N PRO A 12 15.49 6.67 16.96
CA PRO A 12 14.46 6.26 16.02
C PRO A 12 15.00 6.24 14.59
N TYR A 13 14.50 5.28 13.81
CA TYR A 13 14.65 5.24 12.37
C TYR A 13 13.26 5.41 11.77
N GLU A 14 13.09 6.44 10.93
CA GLU A 14 11.84 6.69 10.22
C GLU A 14 12.03 6.36 8.75
N LEU A 15 11.13 5.54 8.22
CA LEU A 15 10.99 5.34 6.79
C LEU A 15 9.76 6.10 6.31
N LYS A 16 9.89 6.81 5.18
CA LYS A 16 8.73 7.49 4.58
C LYS A 16 7.70 6.46 4.13
N ALA A 17 6.44 6.76 4.36
CA ALA A 17 5.35 6.03 3.74
C ALA A 17 5.56 6.05 2.23
N GLN A 18 5.33 4.90 1.60
CA GLN A 18 5.22 4.81 0.16
C GLN A 18 4.05 5.68 -0.31
N GLY A 19 4.21 6.34 -1.46
CA GLY A 19 3.15 7.13 -2.05
C GLY A 19 1.94 6.25 -2.38
N ASP A 20 0.80 6.89 -2.62
CA ASP A 20 -0.45 6.22 -2.99
C ASP A 20 -0.42 5.88 -4.49
N ASP A 21 -0.46 4.60 -4.84
CA ASP A 21 -0.61 4.10 -6.22
C ASP A 21 -1.72 3.05 -6.24
N VAL A 22 -2.65 3.20 -7.18
CA VAL A 22 -3.89 2.41 -7.34
C VAL A 22 -3.62 0.91 -7.52
N TYR A 23 -2.41 0.52 -7.93
CA TYR A 23 -2.08 -0.89 -8.25
C TYR A 23 -0.95 -1.50 -7.42
N LYS A 24 -0.20 -0.72 -6.62
CA LYS A 24 1.05 -1.18 -5.97
C LYS A 24 1.39 -0.42 -4.69
N ASP A 25 0.60 -0.61 -3.64
CA ASP A 25 0.89 -0.09 -2.29
C ASP A 25 1.23 -1.22 -1.28
N GLY A 26 1.13 -2.49 -1.67
CA GLY A 26 1.58 -3.63 -0.86
C GLY A 26 3.12 -3.76 -0.81
N GLN A 27 3.72 -3.72 0.39
CA GLN A 27 5.17 -3.90 0.56
C GLN A 27 5.52 -4.65 1.85
N ILE A 28 6.58 -5.47 1.78
CA ILE A 28 7.27 -6.02 2.96
C ILE A 28 8.62 -5.32 3.09
N ILE A 29 8.88 -4.77 4.27
CA ILE A 29 10.11 -4.06 4.58
C ILE A 29 10.83 -4.81 5.70
N GLU A 30 12.07 -5.17 5.45
CA GLU A 30 12.94 -5.84 6.41
C GLU A 30 14.04 -4.87 6.85
N VAL A 31 14.11 -4.60 8.16
CA VAL A 31 15.09 -3.68 8.75
C VAL A 31 15.95 -4.44 9.75
N GLY A 32 17.25 -4.47 9.49
CA GLY A 32 18.25 -5.15 10.32
C GLY A 32 19.43 -4.26 10.67
N ILE A 33 20.28 -4.77 11.57
CA ILE A 33 21.57 -4.17 11.87
C ILE A 33 22.64 -5.06 11.26
N ASP A 34 23.34 -4.57 10.24
CA ASP A 34 24.45 -5.32 9.61
C ASP A 34 25.77 -5.15 10.36
N LYS A 35 25.97 -3.99 11.00
CA LYS A 35 27.19 -3.65 11.73
C LYS A 35 26.92 -2.59 12.80
N ALA A 36 27.55 -2.76 13.95
CA ALA A 36 27.66 -1.74 14.99
C ALA A 36 29.14 -1.46 15.29
N ALA A 37 29.49 -0.19 15.51
CA ALA A 37 30.86 0.23 15.82
C ALA A 37 30.87 1.48 16.69
N VAL A 38 31.91 1.60 17.53
CA VAL A 38 32.26 2.82 18.26
C VAL A 38 33.70 3.16 17.90
N ASP A 39 33.95 4.40 17.52
CA ASP A 39 35.28 4.79 17.07
C ASP A 39 36.33 4.61 18.17
N GLY A 40 37.47 4.02 17.81
CA GLY A 40 38.56 3.70 18.73
C GLY A 40 38.24 2.69 19.85
N LYS A 41 37.09 2.00 19.80
CA LYS A 41 36.67 1.03 20.84
C LYS A 41 36.17 -0.27 20.24
N SER A 42 36.20 -1.33 21.04
CA SER A 42 35.61 -2.63 20.71
C SER A 42 34.53 -2.98 21.73
N PHE A 43 33.55 -3.79 21.33
CA PHE A 43 32.56 -4.33 22.26
C PHE A 43 33.11 -5.61 22.90
N GLU A 44 32.92 -5.78 24.21
CA GLU A 44 33.26 -7.03 24.91
C GLU A 44 32.33 -8.17 24.49
N ASN A 45 31.08 -7.85 24.18
CA ASN A 45 30.08 -8.79 23.67
C ASN A 45 29.08 -8.06 22.76
N LEU A 46 29.29 -8.11 21.45
CA LEU A 46 28.34 -7.59 20.48
C LEU A 46 27.44 -8.73 19.98
N VAL A 47 26.15 -8.60 20.26
CA VAL A 47 25.11 -9.49 19.72
C VAL A 47 24.15 -8.63 18.91
N LEU A 48 23.98 -8.97 17.64
CA LEU A 48 22.98 -8.36 16.77
C LEU A 48 21.73 -9.24 16.82
N GLY A 49 20.56 -8.60 17.00
CA GLY A 49 19.29 -9.29 17.01
C GLY A 49 18.79 -9.62 15.59
N ASP A 50 17.67 -10.33 15.53
CA ASP A 50 16.98 -10.60 14.28
C ASP A 50 16.45 -9.32 13.64
N LYS A 51 16.20 -9.41 12.34
CA LYS A 51 15.64 -8.30 11.58
C LYS A 51 14.17 -8.10 11.94
N ALA A 52 13.77 -6.84 12.02
CA ALA A 52 12.37 -6.48 12.13
C ALA A 52 11.71 -6.54 10.75
N GLN A 53 10.48 -7.02 10.71
CA GLN A 53 9.64 -7.00 9.50
C GLN A 53 8.46 -6.06 9.71
N VAL A 54 8.21 -5.20 8.73
CA VAL A 54 7.02 -4.36 8.64
C VAL A 54 6.28 -4.74 7.37
N THR A 55 5.01 -5.13 7.53
CA THR A 55 4.12 -5.41 6.40
C THR A 55 3.20 -4.22 6.20
N ILE A 56 3.24 -3.65 5.02
CA ILE A 56 2.33 -2.59 4.57
C ILE A 56 1.29 -3.26 3.68
N GLY A 57 0.04 -3.22 4.14
CA GLY A 57 -1.09 -3.80 3.41
C GLY A 57 -1.56 -2.87 2.30
N ASP A 58 -2.03 -3.48 1.22
CA ASP A 58 -2.68 -2.80 0.09
C ASP A 58 -4.11 -2.40 0.44
N THR A 59 -4.50 -1.17 0.07
CA THR A 59 -5.89 -0.71 0.15
C THR A 59 -6.64 -1.14 -1.11
N LEU A 60 -7.09 -2.40 -1.10
CA LEU A 60 -7.91 -2.92 -2.19
C LEU A 60 -9.21 -2.12 -2.34
N THR A 61 -9.33 -1.40 -3.45
CA THR A 61 -10.56 -0.70 -3.83
C THR A 61 -11.43 -1.62 -4.66
N GLU A 62 -12.48 -2.19 -4.05
CA GLU A 62 -13.44 -3.02 -4.77
C GLU A 62 -14.28 -2.19 -5.74
N VAL A 63 -14.34 -2.62 -7.00
CA VAL A 63 -15.19 -2.03 -8.04
C VAL A 63 -16.23 -3.04 -8.48
N ILE A 64 -17.50 -2.67 -8.34
CA ILE A 64 -18.65 -3.47 -8.74
C ILE A 64 -19.19 -2.90 -10.05
N ALA A 65 -19.24 -3.73 -11.09
CA ALA A 65 -19.83 -3.38 -12.38
C ALA A 65 -21.25 -3.96 -12.48
N THR A 66 -22.24 -3.08 -12.54
CA THR A 66 -23.64 -3.47 -12.75
C THR A 66 -24.01 -3.24 -14.21
N LEU A 67 -24.34 -4.32 -14.92
CA LEU A 67 -24.83 -4.26 -16.28
C LEU A 67 -26.36 -4.15 -16.27
N THR A 68 -26.87 -3.06 -16.84
CA THR A 68 -28.31 -2.84 -17.01
C THR A 68 -28.64 -2.69 -18.48
N VAL A 69 -29.87 -3.06 -18.83
CA VAL A 69 -30.40 -2.94 -20.18
C VAL A 69 -31.80 -2.37 -20.08
N ASP A 70 -32.09 -1.38 -20.93
CA ASP A 70 -33.46 -0.95 -21.09
C ASP A 70 -34.22 -2.02 -21.90
N LYS A 71 -35.08 -2.77 -21.21
CA LYS A 71 -35.84 -3.86 -21.83
C LYS A 71 -36.86 -3.37 -22.85
N THR A 72 -37.19 -2.07 -22.84
CA THR A 72 -38.13 -1.49 -23.81
C THR A 72 -37.53 -1.32 -25.20
N THR A 73 -36.19 -1.30 -25.31
CA THR A 73 -35.48 -1.19 -26.59
C THR A 73 -35.15 -2.55 -27.20
N VAL A 74 -35.42 -3.65 -26.49
CA VAL A 74 -35.07 -5.00 -26.94
C VAL A 74 -36.11 -5.50 -27.93
N THR A 75 -35.68 -5.71 -29.18
CA THR A 75 -36.48 -6.32 -30.25
C THR A 75 -35.70 -7.43 -30.92
N GLU A 76 -36.39 -8.48 -31.39
CA GLU A 76 -35.76 -9.59 -32.12
C GLU A 76 -35.04 -9.09 -33.36
N GLY A 77 -33.76 -9.47 -33.52
CA GLY A 77 -32.90 -9.03 -34.62
C GLY A 77 -32.42 -7.58 -34.54
N GLY A 78 -32.79 -6.84 -33.49
CA GLY A 78 -32.36 -5.46 -33.23
C GLY A 78 -31.02 -5.37 -32.48
N THR A 79 -30.50 -4.14 -32.37
CA THR A 79 -29.34 -3.85 -31.50
C THR A 79 -29.81 -3.46 -30.11
N VAL A 80 -29.08 -3.91 -29.08
CA VAL A 80 -29.37 -3.61 -27.67
C VAL A 80 -28.24 -2.78 -27.09
N THR A 81 -28.59 -1.66 -26.45
CA THR A 81 -27.65 -0.85 -25.69
C THR A 81 -27.65 -1.29 -24.24
N TYR A 82 -26.47 -1.58 -23.71
CA TYR A 82 -26.27 -1.86 -22.30
C TYR A 82 -25.59 -0.68 -21.60
N THR A 83 -26.00 -0.41 -20.38
CA THR A 83 -25.39 0.59 -19.50
C THR A 83 -24.62 -0.12 -18.40
N VAL A 84 -23.33 0.18 -18.29
CA VAL A 84 -22.48 -0.28 -17.19
C VAL A 84 -22.38 0.83 -16.16
N THR A 85 -22.80 0.54 -14.92
CA THR A 85 -22.63 1.43 -13.77
C THR A 85 -21.54 0.86 -12.87
N LEU A 86 -20.52 1.66 -12.56
CA LEU A 86 -19.43 1.30 -11.65
C LEU A 86 -19.67 1.91 -10.26
N THR A 87 -19.64 1.08 -9.22
CA THR A 87 -19.78 1.49 -7.82
C THR A 87 -18.68 0.90 -6.95
N ASN A 88 -18.38 1.52 -5.80
CA ASN A 88 -17.54 0.87 -4.78
C ASN A 88 -18.32 -0.15 -3.92
N ALA A 89 -17.62 -0.80 -2.98
CA ALA A 89 -18.21 -1.69 -1.97
C ALA A 89 -19.38 -1.07 -1.19
N ALA A 90 -19.41 0.25 -1.01
CA ALA A 90 -20.50 0.97 -0.33
C ALA A 90 -21.66 1.34 -1.27
N GLY A 91 -21.62 0.93 -2.55
CA GLY A 91 -22.63 1.24 -3.56
C GLY A 91 -22.60 2.69 -4.05
N MET A 92 -21.56 3.46 -3.71
CA MET A 92 -21.42 4.84 -4.16
C MET A 92 -20.89 4.88 -5.60
N PRO A 93 -21.39 5.78 -6.46
CA PRO A 93 -20.89 5.92 -7.83
C PRO A 93 -19.39 6.24 -7.85
N MET A 94 -18.65 5.57 -8.73
CA MET A 94 -17.21 5.81 -8.91
C MET A 94 -16.88 7.03 -9.77
N ALA A 95 -17.89 7.81 -10.18
CA ALA A 95 -17.73 9.01 -11.00
C ALA A 95 -16.99 10.19 -10.30
N ASN A 96 -16.74 10.07 -8.99
CA ASN A 96 -16.10 11.12 -8.19
C ASN A 96 -14.61 10.90 -7.90
N HIS A 97 -14.03 9.78 -8.35
CA HIS A 97 -12.58 9.67 -8.35
C HIS A 97 -12.08 10.46 -9.56
N GLY A 98 -11.22 11.46 -9.35
CA GLY A 98 -10.62 12.22 -10.45
C GLY A 98 -9.94 11.27 -11.46
N GLU A 99 -9.80 11.74 -12.70
CA GLU A 99 -9.16 10.98 -13.78
C GLU A 99 -7.85 10.34 -13.29
N LEU A 100 -7.65 9.06 -13.64
CA LEU A 100 -6.34 8.40 -13.54
C LEU A 100 -5.38 9.20 -14.42
N THR A 101 -4.61 10.09 -13.81
CA THR A 101 -3.50 10.83 -14.45
C THR A 101 -2.18 10.28 -13.97
#